data_AF-A0A3L7SNQ1-F1
#
_entry.id   AF-A0A3L7SNQ1-F1
#
_cell.length_a   1.000
_cell.length_b   1.000
_cell.length_c   1.000
_cell.angle_alpha   90.00
_cell.angle_beta   90.00
_cell.angle_gamma   90.00
#
_symmetry.space_group_name_H-M   'P 1'
#
loop_
_entity.id
_entity.type
_entity.pdbx_description
1 polymer ?
#
loop_
_entity_poly.entity_id
_entity_poly.type
_entity_poly.pdbx_seq_one_letter_code
_entity_poly.pdbx_strand_id
1 'polypeptide(L)'
;MPPLDASGRPLDVGRLLDRIHDGCWVIEGPHGRGKTTLVHALIAAAAAAGRATSFVQVRSWADAWPALSSVATAGSGHIVAVDGWEQLPWGVGVLIVAMARWRRTALITTAHRPIGLPVLARHESSPALVAAIIERLPDHHGSILPDDVEQAFRCHRGNVRDTLAALYDRFEERRP
;
A
#
# COMPACT_ATOMS: atom_id res chain seq x y z
N MET A 1 11.73 -6.83 3.15
CA MET A 1 10.88 -7.90 2.61
C MET A 1 10.12 -7.34 1.41
N PRO A 2 10.14 -7.97 0.22
CA PRO A 2 9.40 -7.46 -0.93
C PRO A 2 7.88 -7.53 -0.67
N PRO A 3 7.09 -6.58 -1.21
CA PRO A 3 5.63 -6.67 -1.12
C PRO A 3 5.15 -7.95 -1.79
N LEU A 4 4.10 -8.57 -1.24
CA LEU A 4 3.52 -9.81 -1.75
C LEU A 4 2.13 -9.54 -2.34
N ASP A 5 1.77 -10.26 -3.40
CA ASP A 5 0.43 -10.24 -3.98
C ASP A 5 -0.57 -11.09 -3.18
N ALA A 6 -1.82 -11.11 -3.62
CA ALA A 6 -2.88 -11.90 -3.00
C ALA A 6 -2.59 -13.41 -2.99
N SER A 7 -1.63 -13.92 -3.76
CA SER A 7 -1.21 -15.32 -3.77
C SER A 7 0.04 -15.58 -2.93
N GLY A 8 0.54 -14.57 -2.20
CA GLY A 8 1.77 -14.67 -1.42
C GLY A 8 3.06 -14.61 -2.24
N ARG A 9 2.96 -14.27 -3.54
CA ARG A 9 4.12 -14.16 -4.43
C ARG A 9 4.71 -12.75 -4.37
N PRO A 10 6.04 -12.59 -4.47
CA PRO A 10 6.66 -11.28 -4.55
C PRO A 10 6.09 -10.48 -5.73
N LEU A 11 5.60 -9.28 -5.46
CA LEU A 11 5.22 -8.31 -6.47
C LEU A 11 6.49 -7.79 -7.17
N ASP A 12 6.48 -7.84 -8.49
CA ASP A 12 7.51 -7.23 -9.31
C ASP A 12 7.31 -5.70 -9.34
N VAL A 13 7.96 -5.04 -8.38
CA VAL A 13 7.92 -3.58 -8.22
C VAL A 13 8.48 -2.87 -9.46
N GLY A 14 9.45 -3.48 -10.16
CA GLY A 14 10.02 -2.92 -11.39
C GLY A 14 8.99 -2.86 -12.51
N ARG A 15 8.30 -3.98 -12.77
CA ARG A 15 7.19 -4.01 -13.74
C ARG A 15 6.06 -3.05 -13.39
N LEU A 16 5.77 -2.85 -12.10
CA LEU A 16 4.78 -1.86 -11.69
C LEU A 16 5.28 -0.43 -11.97
N LEU A 17 6.54 -0.14 -11.67
CA LEU A 17 7.15 1.16 -11.92
C LEU A 17 7.18 1.51 -13.42
N ASP A 18 7.43 0.54 -14.30
CA ASP A 18 7.41 0.72 -15.75
C ASP A 18 6.04 1.14 -16.30
N ARG A 19 4.96 0.79 -15.59
CA ARG A 19 3.60 1.22 -15.93
C ARG A 19 3.32 2.67 -15.52
N ILE A 20 4.11 3.23 -14.60
CA ILE A 20 3.90 4.57 -14.02
C ILE A 20 4.51 5.64 -14.93
N HIS A 21 3.65 6.19 -15.77
CA HIS A 21 3.88 7.40 -16.55
C HIS A 21 3.19 8.63 -15.93
N ASP A 22 3.44 9.80 -16.51
CA ASP A 22 2.76 11.07 -16.18
C ASP A 22 1.24 10.84 -16.11
N GLY A 23 0.63 11.08 -14.96
CA GLY A 23 -0.76 10.67 -14.74
C GLY A 23 -1.09 10.45 -13.28
N CYS A 24 -2.28 9.88 -13.04
CA CYS A 24 -2.76 9.61 -11.69
C CYS A 24 -3.17 8.15 -11.59
N TRP A 25 -2.70 7.50 -10.54
CA TRP A 25 -2.80 6.06 -10.33
C TRP A 25 -3.30 5.77 -8.93
N VAL A 26 -4.11 4.72 -8.79
CA VAL A 26 -4.59 4.26 -7.49
C VAL A 26 -4.16 2.83 -7.18
N ILE A 27 -3.72 2.62 -5.95
CA ILE A 27 -3.57 1.30 -5.33
C ILE A 27 -4.82 1.08 -4.48
N GLU A 28 -5.68 0.20 -4.96
CA GLU A 28 -6.96 -0.11 -4.31
C GLU A 28 -6.78 -1.28 -3.35
N GLY A 29 -7.48 -1.24 -2.23
CA GLY A 29 -7.60 -2.41 -1.35
C GLY A 29 -8.06 -2.02 0.05
N PRO A 30 -8.77 -2.90 0.78
CA PRO A 30 -9.20 -2.62 2.16
C PRO A 30 -8.05 -2.24 3.12
N HIS A 31 -8.39 -1.66 4.28
CA HIS A 31 -7.42 -1.35 5.33
C HIS A 31 -6.58 -2.56 5.75
N GLY A 32 -5.33 -2.33 6.18
CA GLY A 32 -4.49 -3.37 6.77
C GLY A 32 -3.82 -4.35 5.79
N ARG A 33 -3.89 -4.11 4.48
CA ARG A 33 -3.41 -5.05 3.42
C ARG A 33 -2.05 -4.70 2.79
N GLY A 34 -1.23 -3.87 3.44
CA GLY A 34 0.13 -3.56 2.94
C GLY A 34 0.20 -2.53 1.79
N LYS A 35 -0.84 -1.73 1.55
CA LYS A 35 -0.82 -0.66 0.53
C LYS A 35 0.31 0.34 0.76
N THR A 36 0.46 0.83 1.99
CA THR A 36 1.57 1.70 2.40
C THR A 36 2.93 1.03 2.12
N THR A 37 3.04 -0.28 2.40
CA THR A 37 4.26 -1.06 2.09
C THR A 37 4.57 -1.09 0.59
N LEU A 38 3.56 -1.30 -0.26
CA LEU A 38 3.73 -1.27 -1.71
C LEU A 38 4.11 0.13 -2.20
N VAL A 39 3.48 1.18 -1.66
CA VAL A 39 3.83 2.58 -1.98
C VAL A 39 5.28 2.88 -1.63
N HIS A 40 5.73 2.53 -0.42
CA HIS A 40 7.13 2.70 -0.04
C HIS A 40 8.09 1.93 -0.94
N ALA A 41 7.74 0.70 -1.32
CA ALA A 41 8.55 -0.09 -2.24
C ALA A 41 8.66 0.56 -3.63
N LEU A 42 7.55 1.09 -4.17
CA LEU A 42 7.53 1.80 -5.44
C LEU A 42 8.37 3.08 -5.40
N ILE A 43 8.27 3.85 -4.32
CA ILE A 43 9.07 5.06 -4.13
C ILE A 43 10.55 4.73 -4.04
N ALA A 44 10.92 3.71 -3.27
CA ALA A 44 12.30 3.27 -3.15
C ALA A 44 12.86 2.80 -4.51
N ALA A 45 12.09 2.03 -5.27
CA ALA A 45 12.47 1.58 -6.61
C ALA A 45 12.61 2.75 -7.59
N ALA A 46 11.70 3.72 -7.55
CA ALA A 46 11.77 4.92 -8.38
C ALA A 46 12.99 5.79 -8.07
N ALA A 47 13.28 5.99 -6.78
CA ALA A 47 14.46 6.71 -6.34
C ALA A 47 15.75 5.98 -6.76
N ALA A 48 15.80 4.65 -6.66
CA ALA A 48 16.92 3.84 -7.13
C ALA A 48 17.10 3.93 -8.66
N ALA A 49 16.02 4.14 -9.42
CA ALA A 49 16.04 4.41 -10.86
C ALA A 49 16.33 5.89 -11.21
N GLY A 50 16.68 6.72 -10.23
CA GLY A 50 17.05 8.13 -10.44
C GLY A 50 15.87 9.09 -10.63
N ARG A 51 14.63 8.65 -10.37
CA ARG A 51 13.45 9.53 -10.43
C ARG A 51 13.30 10.31 -9.13
N ALA A 52 12.94 11.59 -9.23
CA ALA A 52 12.53 12.36 -8.07
C ALA A 52 11.24 11.78 -7.47
N THR A 53 11.18 11.66 -6.14
CA THR A 53 10.04 11.07 -5.44
C THR A 53 9.66 11.88 -4.19
N SER A 54 8.36 12.01 -3.92
CA SER A 54 7.82 12.58 -2.68
C SER A 54 6.78 11.65 -2.08
N PHE A 55 6.73 11.54 -0.75
CA PHE A 55 5.72 10.76 -0.04
C PHE A 55 5.00 11.64 0.98
N VAL A 56 3.68 11.61 0.97
CA VAL A 56 2.83 12.26 1.97
C VAL A 56 1.84 11.23 2.51
N GLN A 57 1.84 11.07 3.83
CA GLN A 57 0.83 10.26 4.52
C GLN A 57 -0.24 11.18 5.09
N VAL A 58 -1.46 11.04 4.59
CA VAL A 58 -2.63 11.80 5.04
C VAL A 58 -3.31 11.02 6.15
N ARG A 59 -3.26 11.56 7.36
CA ARG A 59 -3.95 11.00 8.54
C ARG A 59 -5.16 11.83 8.93
N SER A 60 -5.20 13.08 8.48
CA SER A 60 -6.26 14.04 8.78
C SER A 60 -6.39 15.09 7.67
N TRP A 61 -7.45 15.90 7.75
CA TRP A 61 -7.65 17.03 6.85
C TRP A 61 -6.49 18.07 6.88
N ALA A 62 -5.73 18.15 7.99
CA ALA A 62 -4.60 19.06 8.09
C ALA A 62 -3.45 18.69 7.13
N ASP A 63 -3.36 17.40 6.75
CA ASP A 63 -2.35 16.89 5.83
C ASP A 63 -2.68 17.18 4.35
N ALA A 64 -3.84 17.78 4.08
CA ALA A 64 -4.27 18.20 2.75
C ALA A 64 -3.33 19.24 2.14
N TRP A 65 -2.83 20.19 2.94
CA TRP A 65 -1.92 21.23 2.47
C TRP A 65 -0.53 20.67 2.11
N PRO A 66 0.12 19.84 2.96
CA PRO A 66 1.32 19.08 2.58
C PRO A 66 1.15 18.24 1.31
N ALA A 67 0.01 17.56 1.15
CA ALA A 67 -0.26 16.77 -0.06
C ALA A 67 -0.32 17.66 -1.30
N LEU A 68 -1.06 18.76 -1.22
CA LEU A 68 -1.18 19.73 -2.31
C LEU A 68 0.17 20.37 -2.66
N SER A 69 0.93 20.81 -1.66
CA SER A 69 2.23 21.46 -1.86
C SER A 69 3.24 20.51 -2.48
N SER A 70 3.25 19.23 -2.09
CA SER A 70 4.14 18.22 -2.68
C SER A 70 3.92 18.01 -4.17
N VAL A 71 2.67 18.13 -4.65
CA VAL A 71 2.34 18.06 -6.08
C VAL A 71 2.60 19.40 -6.77
N ALA A 72 2.42 20.52 -6.06
CA ALA A 72 2.67 21.85 -6.60
C ALA A 72 4.16 22.12 -6.86
N THR A 73 5.05 21.58 -6.04
CA THR A 73 6.52 21.74 -6.17
C THR A 73 7.18 20.65 -7.00
N ALA A 74 6.44 19.58 -7.34
CA ALA A 74 6.94 18.48 -8.14
C ALA A 74 7.18 18.89 -9.60
N GLY A 75 8.36 18.57 -10.11
CA GLY A 75 8.74 18.76 -11.51
C GLY A 75 8.20 17.66 -12.43
N SER A 76 8.29 17.86 -13.75
CA SER A 76 7.88 16.82 -14.71
C SER A 76 8.63 15.50 -14.48
N GLY A 77 7.91 14.38 -14.51
CA GLY A 77 8.45 13.03 -14.28
C GLY A 77 8.63 12.64 -12.80
N HIS A 78 8.43 13.57 -11.87
CA HIS A 78 8.45 13.34 -10.42
C HIS A 78 7.26 12.45 -10.00
N ILE A 79 7.54 11.41 -9.20
CA ILE A 79 6.51 10.58 -8.59
C ILE A 79 6.11 11.14 -7.23
N VAL A 80 4.85 11.53 -7.08
CA VAL A 80 4.28 11.96 -5.79
C VAL A 80 3.34 10.88 -5.31
N ALA A 81 3.58 10.34 -4.12
CA ALA A 81 2.76 9.34 -3.50
C ALA A 81 1.98 9.91 -2.32
N VAL A 82 0.66 9.71 -2.31
CA VAL A 82 -0.26 10.18 -1.27
C VAL A 82 -1.01 8.97 -0.69
N ASP A 83 -0.64 8.58 0.53
CA ASP A 83 -1.29 7.50 1.29
C ASP A 83 -2.44 8.06 2.14
N GLY A 84 -3.58 7.37 2.19
CA GLY A 84 -4.78 7.83 2.92
C GLY A 84 -5.69 8.81 2.15
N TRP A 85 -5.93 8.58 0.85
CA TRP A 85 -6.74 9.46 0.00
C TRP A 85 -8.14 9.76 0.56
N GLU A 86 -8.74 8.79 1.25
CA GLU A 86 -10.08 8.91 1.84
C GLU A 86 -10.19 9.98 2.93
N GLN A 87 -9.07 10.42 3.49
CA GLN A 87 -9.02 11.47 4.51
C GLN A 87 -9.00 12.88 3.91
N LEU A 88 -8.79 13.00 2.59
CA LEU A 88 -8.78 14.28 1.91
C LEU A 88 -10.20 14.77 1.64
N PRO A 89 -10.46 16.08 1.81
CA PRO A 89 -11.68 16.69 1.30
C PRO A 89 -11.76 16.49 -0.22
N TRP A 90 -12.94 16.11 -0.72
CA TRP A 90 -13.17 15.81 -2.15
C TRP A 90 -12.61 16.89 -3.10
N GLY A 91 -12.88 18.17 -2.80
CA GLY A 91 -12.40 19.29 -3.63
C GLY A 91 -10.87 19.40 -3.69
N VAL A 92 -10.17 19.07 -2.60
CA VAL A 92 -8.70 19.04 -2.57
C VAL A 92 -8.18 17.87 -3.39
N GLY A 93 -8.81 16.69 -3.27
CA GLY A 93 -8.45 15.52 -4.09
C GLY A 93 -8.55 15.81 -5.59
N VAL A 94 -9.64 16.46 -6.02
CA VAL A 94 -9.82 16.89 -7.43
C VAL A 94 -8.73 17.87 -7.86
N LEU A 95 -8.42 18.85 -7.01
CA LEU A 95 -7.36 19.83 -7.28
C LEU A 95 -5.97 19.19 -7.40
N ILE A 96 -5.64 18.25 -6.51
CA ILE A 96 -4.39 17.48 -6.54
C ILE A 96 -4.27 16.70 -7.85
N VAL A 97 -5.33 16.00 -8.27
CA VAL A 97 -5.35 15.24 -9.54
C VAL A 97 -5.19 16.17 -10.75
N ALA A 98 -5.93 17.28 -10.78
CA ALA A 98 -5.86 18.25 -11.88
C ALA A 98 -4.45 18.84 -11.98
N MET A 99 -3.85 19.21 -10.85
CA MET A 99 -2.51 19.77 -10.79
C MET A 99 -1.43 18.77 -11.19
N ALA A 100 -1.56 17.51 -10.77
CA ALA A 100 -0.61 16.46 -11.17
C ALA A 100 -0.60 16.26 -12.69
N ARG A 101 -1.79 16.22 -13.30
CA ARG A 101 -1.93 16.14 -14.77
C ARG A 101 -1.32 17.34 -15.48
N TRP A 102 -1.63 18.55 -15.00
CA TRP A 102 -1.11 19.78 -15.60
C TRP A 102 0.42 19.87 -15.52
N ARG A 103 1.01 19.45 -14.39
CA ARG A 103 2.47 19.44 -14.19
C ARG A 103 3.18 18.24 -14.80
N ARG A 104 2.45 17.29 -15.38
CA ARG A 104 3.02 16.05 -15.90
C ARG A 104 3.83 15.30 -14.84
N THR A 105 3.26 15.22 -13.65
CA THR A 105 3.78 14.42 -12.53
C THR A 105 3.04 13.09 -12.48
N ALA A 106 3.69 12.08 -11.90
CA ALA A 106 3.06 10.80 -11.65
C ALA A 106 2.53 10.78 -10.22
N LEU A 107 1.22 10.92 -10.05
CA LEU A 107 0.55 10.80 -8.76
C LEU A 107 0.20 9.33 -8.49
N ILE A 108 0.66 8.78 -7.38
CA ILE A 108 0.24 7.48 -6.86
C ILE A 108 -0.57 7.74 -5.60
N THR A 109 -1.73 7.13 -5.49
CA THR A 109 -2.51 7.22 -4.26
C THR A 109 -3.05 5.88 -3.80
N THR A 110 -3.42 5.77 -2.54
CA THR A 110 -4.07 4.58 -1.98
C THR A 110 -5.53 4.89 -1.66
N ALA A 111 -6.43 3.99 -2.02
CA ALA A 111 -7.84 4.13 -1.65
C ALA A 111 -8.46 2.80 -1.25
N HIS A 112 -9.48 2.87 -0.40
CA HIS A 112 -10.24 1.68 0.03
C HIS A 112 -11.36 1.29 -0.93
N ARG A 113 -11.80 2.24 -1.76
CA ARG A 113 -12.87 2.07 -2.74
C ARG A 113 -12.43 2.60 -4.08
N PRO A 114 -13.10 2.23 -5.18
CA PRO A 114 -12.85 2.80 -6.49
C PRO A 114 -13.10 4.31 -6.47
N ILE A 115 -12.08 5.07 -6.86
CA ILE A 115 -12.11 6.55 -6.91
C ILE A 115 -12.08 7.10 -8.35
N GLY A 116 -12.30 6.25 -9.35
CA GLY A 116 -12.32 6.64 -10.76
C GLY A 116 -10.95 6.97 -11.37
N LEU A 117 -9.86 6.62 -10.69
CA LEU A 117 -8.50 6.69 -11.21
C LEU A 117 -8.07 5.34 -11.82
N PRO A 118 -7.18 5.33 -12.82
CA PRO A 118 -6.52 4.12 -13.32
C PRO A 118 -5.91 3.30 -12.17
N VAL A 119 -6.29 2.02 -12.09
CA VAL A 119 -5.84 1.12 -11.04
C VAL A 119 -4.46 0.57 -11.38
N LEU A 120 -3.47 0.89 -10.55
CA LEU A 120 -2.11 0.37 -10.70
C LEU A 120 -2.01 -1.06 -10.18
N ALA A 121 -2.58 -1.29 -8.99
CA ALA A 121 -2.64 -2.58 -8.33
C ALA A 121 -3.88 -2.68 -7.44
N ARG A 122 -4.46 -3.88 -7.35
CA ARG A 122 -5.47 -4.24 -6.34
C ARG A 122 -4.84 -5.16 -5.30
N HIS A 123 -4.95 -4.78 -4.04
CA HIS A 123 -4.59 -5.63 -2.92
C HIS A 123 -5.83 -6.36 -2.39
N GLU A 124 -5.94 -7.61 -2.81
CA GLU A 124 -6.83 -8.58 -2.20
C GLU A 124 -6.04 -9.37 -1.14
N SER A 125 -6.60 -9.48 0.07
CA SER A 125 -6.05 -10.40 1.06
C SER A 125 -6.55 -11.79 0.77
N SER A 126 -5.70 -12.77 1.00
CA SER A 126 -6.10 -14.17 1.08
C SER A 126 -5.41 -14.82 2.29
N PRO A 127 -5.90 -15.99 2.74
CA PRO A 127 -5.17 -16.82 3.70
C PRO A 127 -3.77 -17.17 3.20
N ALA A 128 -3.59 -17.40 1.89
CA ALA A 128 -2.29 -17.71 1.28
C ALA A 128 -1.26 -16.57 1.43
N LEU A 129 -1.71 -15.31 1.33
CA LEU A 129 -0.85 -14.15 1.61
C LEU A 129 -0.39 -14.16 3.08
N VAL A 130 -1.29 -14.43 4.02
CA VAL A 130 -0.94 -14.46 5.45
C VAL A 130 0.02 -15.60 5.75
N ALA A 131 -0.24 -16.80 5.22
CA ALA A 131 0.64 -17.95 5.34
C ALA A 131 2.05 -17.63 4.80
N ALA A 132 2.15 -17.03 3.61
CA ALA A 132 3.43 -16.63 3.02
C ALA A 132 4.17 -15.56 3.85
N ILE A 133 3.47 -14.70 4.59
CA ILE A 133 4.11 -13.76 5.54
C ILE A 133 4.69 -14.54 6.72
N ILE A 134 3.93 -15.47 7.31
CA ILE A 134 4.34 -16.27 8.48
C ILE A 134 5.54 -17.15 8.15
N GLU A 135 5.55 -17.81 6.99
CA GLU A 135 6.68 -18.64 6.53
C GLU A 135 8.00 -17.86 6.45
N ARG A 136 7.93 -16.53 6.35
CA ARG A 136 9.08 -15.63 6.22
C ARG A 136 9.42 -14.94 7.53
N LEU A 137 8.62 -15.12 8.58
CA LEU A 137 8.99 -14.74 9.93
C LEU A 137 9.95 -15.79 10.50
N PRO A 138 11.12 -15.38 11.01
CA PRO A 138 12.02 -16.32 11.64
C PRO A 138 11.35 -16.93 12.88
N ASP A 139 11.54 -18.24 13.04
CA ASP A 139 11.43 -18.96 14.31
C ASP A 139 10.05 -18.97 14.99
N HIS A 140 9.03 -19.49 14.29
CA HIS A 140 7.72 -19.80 14.88
C HIS A 140 7.60 -21.26 15.37
N HIS A 141 8.66 -22.08 15.26
CA HIS A 141 8.76 -23.50 15.68
C HIS A 141 7.55 -24.41 15.36
N GLY A 142 6.72 -24.07 14.38
CA GLY A 142 5.47 -24.79 14.11
C GLY A 142 4.33 -24.54 15.13
N SER A 143 4.48 -23.58 16.04
CA SER A 143 3.45 -23.18 17.02
C SER A 143 2.22 -22.54 16.37
N ILE A 144 2.39 -21.99 15.15
CA ILE A 144 1.29 -21.49 14.31
C ILE A 144 0.97 -22.57 13.27
N LEU A 145 -0.21 -23.17 13.35
CA LEU A 145 -0.66 -24.19 12.40
C LEU A 145 -1.40 -23.53 11.22
N PRO A 146 -1.46 -24.17 10.04
CA PRO A 146 -2.23 -23.66 8.90
C PRO A 146 -3.70 -23.34 9.24
N ASP A 147 -4.32 -24.17 10.09
CA ASP A 147 -5.70 -23.96 10.56
C ASP A 147 -5.85 -22.69 11.42
N ASP A 148 -4.82 -22.31 12.18
CA ASP A 148 -4.82 -21.06 12.94
C ASP A 148 -4.90 -19.86 11.99
N VAL A 149 -4.19 -19.93 10.86
CA VAL A 149 -4.18 -18.87 9.82
C VAL A 149 -5.55 -18.71 9.19
N GLU A 150 -6.16 -19.82 8.75
CA GLU A 150 -7.50 -19.82 8.13
C GLU A 150 -8.57 -19.31 9.10
N GLN A 151 -8.49 -19.71 10.38
CA GLN A 151 -9.42 -19.28 11.41
C GLN A 151 -9.26 -17.79 11.73
N ALA A 152 -8.04 -17.33 12.01
CA ALA A 152 -7.77 -15.93 12.32
C ALA A 152 -8.11 -15.02 11.13
N PHE A 153 -7.84 -15.46 9.89
CA PHE A 153 -8.20 -14.72 8.69
C PHE A 153 -9.71 -14.50 8.57
N ARG A 154 -10.51 -15.55 8.83
CA ARG A 154 -11.98 -15.46 8.82
C ARG A 154 -12.50 -14.58 9.95
N CYS A 155 -12.00 -14.75 11.17
CA CYS A 155 -12.40 -13.96 12.35
C CYS A 155 -12.18 -12.46 12.12
N HIS A 156 -11.06 -12.08 11.48
CA HIS A 156 -10.73 -10.69 11.18
C HIS A 156 -11.17 -10.23 9.79
N ARG A 157 -12.07 -10.98 9.13
CA ARG A 157 -12.69 -10.62 7.84
C ARG A 157 -11.65 -10.26 6.76
N GLY A 158 -10.51 -10.94 6.77
CA GLY A 158 -9.41 -10.74 5.83
C GLY A 158 -8.60 -9.45 6.04
N ASN A 159 -8.62 -8.87 7.24
CA ASN A 159 -7.65 -7.84 7.64
C ASN A 159 -6.33 -8.51 8.05
N VAL A 160 -5.32 -8.43 7.17
CA VAL A 160 -4.01 -9.08 7.38
C VAL A 160 -3.33 -8.57 8.65
N ARG A 161 -3.42 -7.27 8.97
CA ARG A 161 -2.80 -6.73 10.18
C ARG A 161 -3.39 -7.37 11.45
N ASP A 162 -4.71 -7.41 11.55
CA ASP A 162 -5.38 -7.94 12.74
C ASP A 162 -5.21 -9.46 12.81
N THR A 163 -5.24 -10.16 11.66
CA THR A 163 -4.92 -11.59 11.59
C THR A 163 -3.50 -11.88 12.09
N LEU A 164 -2.50 -11.12 11.66
CA LEU A 164 -1.12 -11.30 12.12
C LEU A 164 -0.98 -11.00 13.62
N ALA A 165 -1.67 -9.98 14.13
CA ALA A 165 -1.68 -9.67 15.56
C ALA A 165 -2.26 -10.85 16.37
N ALA A 166 -3.41 -11.38 15.97
CA ALA A 166 -4.03 -12.52 16.65
C ALA A 166 -3.18 -13.80 16.57
N LEU A 167 -2.45 -14.01 15.48
CA LEU A 167 -1.53 -15.14 15.34
C LEU A 167 -0.27 -14.99 16.20
N TYR A 168 0.20 -13.76 16.37
CA TYR A 168 1.29 -13.45 17.31
C TYR A 168 0.87 -13.72 18.75
N ASP A 169 -0.33 -13.29 19.15
CA ASP A 169 -0.86 -13.54 20.50
C ASP A 169 -0.93 -15.05 20.79
N ARG A 170 -1.42 -15.85 19.84
CA ARG A 170 -1.44 -17.33 19.95
C ARG A 170 -0.04 -17.93 20.02
N PHE A 171 0.91 -17.38 19.29
CA PHE A 171 2.29 -17.83 19.35
C PHE A 171 2.89 -17.60 20.74
N GLU A 172 2.68 -16.41 21.32
CA GLU A 172 3.14 -16.08 22.66
C GLU A 172 2.47 -16.94 23.74
N GLU A 173 1.17 -17.24 23.62
CA GLU A 173 0.46 -18.15 24.54
C GLU A 173 1.00 -19.59 24.52
N ARG A 174 1.49 -20.05 23.37
CA ARG A 174 2.03 -21.41 23.16
C ARG A 174 3.55 -21.48 23.30
N ARG A 175 4.20 -20.35 23.62
CA ARG A 175 5.64 -20.27 23.80
C ARG A 175 6.00 -20.97 25.12
N PRO A 176 6.94 -21.92 25.12
CA PRO A 176 7.32 -22.68 26.31
C PRO A 176 8.03 -21.83 27.37
#